data_AF-A0A7Y5RU03-F1
#
_entry.id   AF-A0A7Y5RU03-F1
#
_cell.length_a   1.000
_cell.length_b   1.000
_cell.length_c   1.000
_cell.angle_alpha   90.00
_cell.angle_beta   90.00
_cell.angle_gamma   90.00
#
_symmetry.space_group_name_H-M   'P 1'
#
loop_
_entity.id
_entity.type
_entity.pdbx_description
1 polymer ?
#
loop_
_entity_poly.entity_id
_entity_poly.type
_entity_poly.pdbx_seq_one_letter_code
_entity_poly.pdbx_strand_id
1 'polypeptide(L)'
;MTNEPTNADRARWAKNALAVFTAETYGGRHPDTMDRGDLETAIYDLIADLLHFADKHGIETDCILASAVLHFEAEQREEAQP
;
A
#
# COMPACT_ATOMS: atom_id res chain seq x y z
N MET A 1 7.15 3.13 -26.51
CA MET A 1 7.14 2.38 -25.24
C MET A 1 6.53 3.33 -24.23
N THR A 2 5.34 3.05 -23.73
CA THR A 2 4.73 3.84 -22.67
C THR A 2 5.58 3.61 -21.40
N ASN A 3 6.05 4.69 -20.78
CA ASN A 3 6.82 4.66 -19.52
C ASN A 3 5.91 4.36 -18.31
N GLU A 4 4.97 3.42 -18.45
CA GLU A 4 4.02 3.11 -17.39
C GLU A 4 4.70 2.31 -16.27
N PRO A 5 4.42 2.61 -15.00
CA PRO A 5 5.01 1.90 -13.88
C PRO A 5 4.58 0.43 -13.83
N THR A 6 5.52 -0.45 -13.54
CA THR A 6 5.24 -1.88 -13.32
C THR A 6 4.65 -2.16 -11.93
N ASN A 7 4.03 -3.31 -11.72
CA ASN A 7 3.59 -3.79 -10.41
C ASN A 7 4.79 -3.95 -9.45
N ALA A 8 5.98 -4.27 -9.99
CA ALA A 8 7.23 -4.26 -9.22
C ALA A 8 7.62 -2.85 -8.75
N ASP A 9 7.45 -1.83 -9.59
CA ASP A 9 7.66 -0.43 -9.19
C ASP A 9 6.65 0.00 -8.12
N ARG A 10 5.37 -0.35 -8.29
CA ARG A 10 4.30 -0.05 -7.33
C ARG A 10 4.55 -0.71 -5.99
N ALA A 11 4.94 -1.99 -5.97
CA ALA A 11 5.32 -2.71 -4.76
C ALA A 11 6.54 -2.07 -4.08
N ARG A 12 7.54 -1.64 -4.85
CA ARG A 12 8.73 -0.93 -4.33
C ARG A 12 8.35 0.42 -3.71
N TRP A 13 7.44 1.18 -4.31
CA TRP A 13 6.96 2.44 -3.75
C TRP A 13 6.15 2.22 -2.47
N ALA A 14 5.28 1.22 -2.45
CA ALA A 14 4.53 0.83 -1.25
C ALA A 14 5.49 0.45 -0.11
N LYS A 15 6.57 -0.29 -0.40
CA LYS A 15 7.59 -0.62 0.61
C LYS A 15 8.29 0.62 1.15
N ASN A 16 8.58 1.62 0.32
CA ASN A 16 9.19 2.87 0.78
C ASN A 16 8.27 3.64 1.73
N ALA A 17 6.97 3.72 1.41
CA ALA A 17 5.98 4.33 2.30
C ALA A 17 5.88 3.55 3.63
N LEU A 18 5.82 2.22 3.54
CA LEU A 18 5.77 1.36 4.71
C LEU A 18 7.02 1.49 5.58
N ALA A 19 8.21 1.66 4.99
CA ALA A 19 9.45 1.86 5.74
C ALA A 19 9.47 3.15 6.55
N VAL A 20 8.89 4.24 6.03
CA VAL A 20 8.72 5.49 6.80
C VAL A 20 7.72 5.27 7.93
N PHE A 21 6.57 4.67 7.63
CA PHE A 21 5.54 4.36 8.62
C PHE A 21 6.10 3.51 9.77
N THR A 22 6.73 2.37 9.47
CA THR A 22 7.26 1.46 10.49
C THR A 22 8.43 2.04 11.27
N ALA A 23 9.19 2.98 10.70
CA ALA A 23 10.19 3.70 11.45
C ALA A 23 9.57 4.53 12.59
N GLU A 24 8.40 5.11 12.37
CA GLU A 24 7.68 5.93 13.35
C GLU A 24 6.83 5.10 14.32
N THR A 25 6.14 4.06 13.84
CA THR A 25 5.10 3.34 14.61
C THR A 25 5.53 1.96 15.12
N TYR A 26 6.59 1.37 14.55
CA TYR A 26 7.09 0.03 14.89
C TYR A 26 8.48 0.05 15.54
N GLY A 27 8.86 1.16 16.17
CA GLY A 27 10.11 1.29 16.92
C GLY A 27 11.37 1.30 16.04
N GLY A 28 11.31 1.95 14.87
CA GLY A 28 12.45 2.04 13.96
C GLY A 28 12.67 0.80 13.08
N ARG A 29 11.74 -0.16 13.09
CA ARG A 29 11.86 -1.38 12.29
C ARG A 29 11.65 -1.12 10.80
N HIS A 30 12.32 -1.89 9.97
CA HIS A 30 12.21 -1.82 8.51
C HIS A 30 11.44 -3.04 7.96
N PRO A 31 10.59 -2.89 6.92
CA PRO A 31 9.80 -4.00 6.36
C PRO A 31 10.64 -5.21 5.93
N ASP A 32 11.85 -4.98 5.38
CA ASP A 32 12.76 -6.06 4.95
C ASP A 32 13.30 -6.93 6.11
N THR A 33 13.16 -6.50 7.37
CA THR A 33 13.65 -7.23 8.55
C THR A 33 12.52 -7.74 9.46
N MET A 34 11.27 -7.44 9.13
CA MET A 34 10.12 -7.89 9.90
C MET A 34 9.84 -9.36 9.61
N ASP A 35 9.35 -10.09 10.62
CA ASP A 35 8.70 -11.36 10.34
C ASP A 35 7.38 -11.15 9.60
N ARG A 36 6.83 -12.23 9.04
CA ARG A 36 5.62 -12.16 8.20
C ARG A 36 4.42 -11.59 8.95
N GLY A 37 4.22 -11.94 10.21
CA GLY A 37 3.05 -11.50 10.97
C GLY A 37 3.12 -10.01 11.27
N ASP A 38 4.29 -9.54 11.67
CA ASP A 38 4.54 -8.11 11.91
C ASP A 38 4.46 -7.29 10.61
N LEU A 39 4.94 -7.83 9.49
CA LEU A 39 4.81 -7.18 8.19
C LEU A 39 3.35 -7.06 7.75
N GLU A 40 2.56 -8.13 7.90
CA GLU A 40 1.12 -8.12 7.60
C GLU A 40 0.38 -7.11 8.47
N THR A 41 0.72 -7.06 9.76
CA THR A 41 0.18 -6.08 10.73
C THR A 41 0.50 -4.64 10.31
N ALA A 42 1.76 -4.36 9.99
CA ALA A 42 2.18 -3.04 9.56
C ALA A 42 1.46 -2.58 8.28
N ILE A 43 1.18 -3.51 7.34
CA ILE A 43 0.46 -3.19 6.10
C ILE A 43 -0.98 -2.76 6.40
N TYR A 44 -1.74 -3.53 7.19
CA TYR A 44 -3.13 -3.15 7.45
C TYR A 44 -3.24 -1.93 8.38
N ASP A 45 -2.27 -1.71 9.27
CA ASP A 45 -2.24 -0.49 10.10
C ASP A 45 -1.99 0.75 9.23
N LEU A 46 -1.07 0.68 8.26
CA LEU A 46 -0.87 1.77 7.30
C LEU A 46 -2.14 2.05 6.47
N ILE A 47 -2.85 1.00 6.04
CA ILE A 47 -4.13 1.16 5.36
C ILE A 47 -5.14 1.87 6.28
N ALA A 48 -5.25 1.45 7.55
CA ALA A 48 -6.17 2.07 8.51
C ALA A 48 -5.86 3.57 8.72
N ASP A 49 -4.59 3.94 8.83
CA ASP A 49 -4.17 5.35 8.96
C ASP A 49 -4.51 6.18 7.72
N LEU A 50 -4.37 5.61 6.52
CA LEU A 50 -4.79 6.27 5.28
C LEU A 50 -6.32 6.46 5.22
N LEU A 51 -7.10 5.51 5.75
CA LEU A 51 -8.56 5.65 5.85
C LEU A 51 -8.96 6.70 6.89
N HIS A 52 -8.27 6.78 8.02
CA HIS A 52 -8.44 7.87 8.99
C HIS A 52 -8.13 9.23 8.35
N PHE A 53 -7.08 9.31 7.52
CA PHE A 53 -6.76 10.53 6.78
C PHE A 53 -7.87 10.89 5.78
N ALA A 54 -8.38 9.91 5.04
CA ALA A 54 -9.49 10.12 4.10
C ALA A 54 -10.77 10.62 4.77
N ASP A 55 -11.16 10.00 5.88
CA ASP A 55 -12.33 10.37 6.68
C ASP A 55 -12.22 11.82 7.17
N LYS A 56 -11.03 12.22 7.66
CA LYS A 56 -10.73 13.61 8.05
C LYS A 56 -10.93 14.62 6.92
N HIS A 57 -10.83 14.18 5.67
CA HIS A 57 -11.07 14.97 4.46
C HIS A 57 -12.48 14.82 3.88
N GLY A 58 -13.38 14.11 4.57
CA GLY A 58 -14.76 13.89 4.14
C GLY A 58 -14.89 12.95 2.95
N ILE A 59 -13.90 12.07 2.74
CA ILE A 59 -13.93 11.07 1.69
C ILE A 59 -14.44 9.75 2.27
N GLU A 60 -15.43 9.15 1.63
CA GLU A 60 -15.99 7.86 2.06
C GLU A 60 -14.96 6.74 1.95
N THR A 61 -14.66 6.11 3.08
CA THR A 61 -13.61 5.08 3.20
C THR A 61 -13.93 3.82 2.39
N ASP A 62 -15.20 3.41 2.34
CA ASP A 62 -15.66 2.27 1.53
C ASP A 62 -15.41 2.49 0.04
N CYS A 63 -15.65 3.70 -0.44
CA CYS A 63 -15.41 4.09 -1.84
C CYS A 63 -13.91 4.06 -2.18
N ILE A 64 -13.03 4.50 -1.27
CA ILE A 64 -11.58 4.42 -1.44
C ILE A 64 -11.12 2.97 -1.49
N LEU A 65 -11.55 2.14 -0.54
CA LEU A 65 -11.15 0.72 -0.48
C LEU A 65 -11.58 -0.02 -1.74
N ALA A 66 -12.84 0.14 -2.15
CA ALA A 66 -13.36 -0.47 -3.37
C ALA A 66 -12.54 -0.04 -4.60
N SER A 67 -12.25 1.26 -4.72
CA SER A 67 -11.45 1.78 -5.84
C SER A 67 -10.02 1.26 -5.82
N ALA A 68 -9.36 1.22 -4.65
CA ALA A 68 -8.00 0.72 -4.51
C ALA A 68 -7.89 -0.76 -4.93
N VAL A 69 -8.85 -1.60 -4.53
CA VAL A 69 -8.92 -3.01 -4.93
C VAL A 69 -9.12 -3.14 -6.44
N LEU A 70 -10.07 -2.41 -7.02
CA LEU A 70 -10.32 -2.43 -8.46
C LEU A 70 -9.08 -2.03 -9.28
N HIS A 71 -8.36 -1.00 -8.83
CA HIS A 71 -7.12 -0.56 -9.47
C HIS A 71 -6.02 -1.62 -9.37
N PHE A 72 -5.78 -2.17 -8.17
CA PHE A 72 -4.80 -3.25 -7.99
C PHE A 72 -5.09 -4.45 -8.90
N GLU A 73 -6.34 -4.88 -8.97
CA GLU A 73 -6.72 -6.00 -9.85
C GLU A 73 -6.58 -5.67 -11.34
N ALA A 74 -6.85 -4.43 -11.75
CA ALA A 74 -6.66 -3.99 -13.13
C ALA A 74 -5.18 -4.01 -13.50
N GLU A 75 -4.32 -3.44 -12.65
CA GLU A 75 -2.86 -3.41 -12.84
C GLU A 75 -2.26 -4.82 -12.93
N GLN A 76 -2.77 -5.78 -12.14
CA GLN A 76 -2.39 -7.20 -12.25
C GLN A 76 -2.82 -7.83 -13.58
N ARG A 77 -4.02 -7.51 -14.08
CA ARG A 77 -4.53 -8.03 -15.37
C ARG A 77 -3.83 -7.43 -16.57
N GLU A 78 -3.41 -6.17 -16.49
CA GLU A 78 -2.69 -5.47 -17.56
C GLU A 78 -1.29 -6.05 -17.75
N GLU A 79 -0.54 -6.29 -16.67
CA GLU A 79 0.79 -6.91 -16.78
C GLU A 79 0.77 -8.39 -17.17
N ALA A 80 -0.31 -9.11 -16.87
CA ALA A 80 -0.46 -10.50 -17.25
C ALA A 80 -0.80 -10.68 -18.75
N GLN A 81 -1.17 -9.60 -19.46
CA GLN A 81 -1.42 -9.64 -20.89
C GLN A 81 -0.09 -9.54 -21.68
N PRO A 82 0.17 -10.46 -22.62
CA PRO A 82 1.43 -10.56 -23.36
C PRO A 82 1.63 -9.45 -24.41
#